data_AF-A0A842SDM9-F1
#
_entry.id   AF-A0A842SDM9-F1
#
_cell.length_a   1.000
_cell.length_b   1.000
_cell.length_c   1.000
_cell.angle_alpha   90.00
_cell.angle_beta   90.00
_cell.angle_gamma   90.00
#
_symmetry.space_group_name_H-M   'P 1'
#
loop_
_entity.id
_entity.type
_entity.pdbx_description
1 polymer ?
#
loop_
_entity_poly.entity_id
_entity_poly.type
_entity_poly.pdbx_seq_one_letter_code
_entity_poly.pdbx_strand_id
1 'polypeptide(L)'
;MEKIEKLVFDAKDFKFTAAYQEYQKSFEQTDSPEEKSKLNELITQLNGEEISYPDFYEAIRDTENWYQFHRTSIETTRKFAYRKKQQKKARIDRHK
;
A
#
# COMPACT_ATOMS: atom_id res chain seq x y z
N MET A 1 -6.99 -20.46 14.91
CA MET A 1 -7.08 -19.19 14.18
C MET A 1 -8.38 -19.22 13.41
N GLU A 2 -9.32 -18.34 13.73
CA GLU A 2 -10.57 -18.25 12.97
C GLU A 2 -10.22 -17.83 11.54
N LYS A 3 -10.70 -18.61 10.57
CA LYS A 3 -10.44 -18.38 9.16
C LYS A 3 -11.55 -17.46 8.67
N ILE A 4 -11.25 -16.18 8.57
CA ILE A 4 -12.20 -15.21 8.01
C ILE A 4 -12.32 -15.51 6.51
N GLU A 5 -13.53 -15.84 6.08
CA GLU A 5 -13.83 -16.16 4.70
C GLU A 5 -14.09 -14.88 3.89
N LYS A 6 -13.78 -14.95 2.59
CA LYS A 6 -14.00 -13.86 1.65
C LYS A 6 -15.50 -13.73 1.37
N LEU A 7 -16.02 -12.51 1.41
CA LEU A 7 -17.41 -12.24 1.03
C LEU A 7 -17.57 -12.28 -0.50
N VAL A 8 -18.65 -12.91 -0.96
CA VAL A 8 -19.01 -13.01 -2.37
C VAL A 8 -20.26 -12.17 -2.60
N PHE A 9 -20.17 -11.24 -3.55
CA PHE A 9 -21.29 -10.39 -3.96
C PHE A 9 -21.59 -10.61 -5.44
N ASP A 10 -22.87 -10.57 -5.79
CA ASP A 10 -23.29 -10.53 -7.18
C ASP A 10 -22.93 -9.18 -7.81
N ALA A 11 -22.60 -9.19 -9.10
CA ALA A 11 -22.25 -7.99 -9.83
C ALA A 11 -23.46 -7.02 -9.87
N LYS A 12 -23.32 -5.87 -9.18
CA LYS A 12 -24.29 -4.78 -9.19
C LYS A 12 -23.98 -3.79 -10.33
N ASP A 13 -23.09 -2.84 -10.06
CA ASP A 13 -22.67 -1.79 -10.99
C ASP A 13 -21.19 -1.90 -11.33
N PHE A 14 -20.77 -1.30 -12.46
CA PHE A 14 -19.37 -1.25 -12.86
C PHE A 14 -18.44 -0.71 -11.75
N LYS A 15 -18.88 0.35 -11.05
CA LYS A 15 -18.11 0.93 -9.94
C LYS A 15 -17.93 -0.06 -8.80
N PHE A 16 -19.00 -0.78 -8.44
CA PHE A 16 -18.95 -1.80 -7.42
C PHE A 16 -18.07 -2.98 -7.84
N THR A 17 -18.15 -3.42 -9.11
CA THR A 17 -17.26 -4.46 -9.63
C THR A 17 -15.78 -4.06 -9.53
N ALA A 18 -15.44 -2.82 -9.89
CA ALA A 18 -14.07 -2.32 -9.76
C ALA A 18 -13.62 -2.24 -8.29
N ALA A 19 -14.48 -1.79 -7.39
CA ALA A 19 -14.20 -1.77 -5.95
C ALA A 19 -14.04 -3.18 -5.37
N TYR A 20 -14.88 -4.13 -5.81
CA TYR A 20 -14.83 -5.52 -5.39
C TYR A 20 -13.56 -6.23 -5.87
N GLN A 21 -13.07 -5.91 -7.07
CA GLN A 21 -11.78 -6.40 -7.56
C GLN A 21 -10.61 -5.93 -6.69
N GLU A 22 -10.61 -4.66 -6.26
CA GLU A 22 -9.57 -4.16 -5.35
C GLU A 22 -9.67 -4.83 -3.98
N TYR A 23 -10.88 -4.94 -3.41
CA TYR A 23 -11.13 -5.70 -2.18
C TYR A 23 -10.59 -7.14 -2.27
N GLN A 24 -10.87 -7.86 -3.36
CA GLN A 24 -10.39 -9.24 -3.53
C GLN A 24 -8.87 -9.30 -3.52
N LYS A 25 -8.21 -8.39 -4.23
CA LYS A 25 -6.75 -8.31 -4.29
C LYS A 25 -6.15 -8.02 -2.93
N SER A 26 -6.66 -7.03 -2.19
CA SER A 26 -6.16 -6.70 -0.86
C SER A 26 -6.42 -7.84 0.14
N PHE A 27 -7.59 -8.50 0.07
CA PHE A 27 -7.94 -9.64 0.94
C PHE A 27 -7.03 -10.86 0.73
N GLU A 28 -6.61 -11.11 -0.52
CA GLU A 28 -5.66 -12.17 -0.85
C GLU A 28 -4.22 -11.86 -0.40
N GLN A 29 -3.83 -10.58 -0.38
CA GLN A 29 -2.49 -10.13 0.03
C GLN A 29 -2.30 -10.02 1.54
N THR A 30 -3.39 -9.76 2.26
CA THR A 30 -3.37 -9.65 3.72
C THR A 30 -3.29 -11.04 4.37
N ASP A 31 -2.38 -11.21 5.32
CA ASP A 31 -2.30 -12.41 6.18
C ASP A 31 -2.98 -12.22 7.54
N SER A 32 -3.18 -10.97 7.98
CA SER A 32 -3.78 -10.65 9.27
C SER A 32 -5.30 -10.88 9.26
N PRO A 33 -5.84 -11.70 10.17
CA PRO A 33 -7.29 -11.90 10.26
C PRO A 33 -8.03 -10.61 10.63
N GLU A 34 -7.45 -9.75 11.48
CA GLU A 34 -8.08 -8.48 11.87
C GLU A 34 -8.27 -7.55 10.65
N GLU A 35 -7.29 -7.51 9.76
CA GLU A 35 -7.35 -6.72 8.52
C GLU A 35 -8.37 -7.31 7.53
N LYS A 36 -8.46 -8.65 7.43
CA LYS A 36 -9.51 -9.32 6.65
C LYS A 36 -10.91 -8.98 7.14
N SER A 37 -11.11 -8.88 8.45
CA SER A 37 -12.40 -8.45 9.03
C SER A 37 -12.73 -7.02 8.60
N LYS A 38 -11.78 -6.09 8.71
CA LYS A 38 -11.97 -4.69 8.29
C LYS A 38 -12.29 -4.57 6.80
N LEU A 39 -11.61 -5.34 5.95
CA LEU A 39 -11.91 -5.36 4.52
C LEU A 39 -13.34 -5.86 4.25
N ASN A 40 -13.78 -6.89 4.98
CA ASN A 40 -15.16 -7.41 4.90
C ASN A 40 -16.19 -6.36 5.35
N GLU A 41 -15.90 -5.62 6.41
CA GLU A 41 -16.74 -4.53 6.88
C GLU A 41 -16.85 -3.41 5.83
N LEU A 42 -15.72 -2.95 5.28
CA LEU A 42 -15.67 -1.90 4.26
C LEU A 42 -16.46 -2.25 3.00
N ILE A 43 -16.30 -3.47 2.47
CA ILE A 43 -17.05 -3.88 1.27
C ILE A 43 -18.55 -4.03 1.56
N THR A 44 -18.92 -4.41 2.80
CA THR A 44 -20.32 -4.51 3.22
C THR A 44 -20.95 -3.12 3.36
N GLN A 45 -20.24 -2.17 3.98
CA GLN A 45 -20.67 -0.77 4.07
C GLN A 45 -20.82 -0.14 2.69
N LEU A 46 -19.89 -0.40 1.77
CA LEU A 46 -19.98 0.09 0.40
C LEU A 46 -21.19 -0.51 -0.32
N ASN A 47 -21.46 -1.81 -0.11
CA ASN A 47 -22.61 -2.51 -0.69
C ASN A 47 -23.96 -2.02 -0.13
N GLY A 48 -23.97 -1.54 1.11
CA GLY A 48 -25.11 -0.94 1.79
C GLY A 48 -25.26 0.57 1.56
N GLU A 49 -24.40 1.17 0.72
CA GLU A 49 -24.36 2.62 0.45
C GLU A 49 -24.10 3.48 1.69
N GLU A 50 -23.52 2.90 2.75
CA GLU A 50 -23.17 3.58 4.00
C GLU A 50 -21.92 4.45 3.85
N ILE A 51 -21.03 4.07 2.94
CA ILE A 51 -19.80 4.80 2.61
C ILE A 51 -19.72 5.08 1.11
N SER A 52 -19.03 6.16 0.74
CA SER A 52 -18.81 6.49 -0.66
C SER A 52 -17.62 5.71 -1.24
N TYR A 53 -17.58 5.57 -2.57
CA TYR A 53 -16.44 4.94 -3.26
C TYR A 53 -15.09 5.63 -2.95
N PRO A 54 -14.97 6.97 -2.93
CA PRO A 54 -13.75 7.63 -2.48
C PRO A 54 -13.30 7.20 -1.08
N ASP A 55 -14.21 7.17 -0.11
CA ASP A 55 -13.90 6.80 1.28
C ASP A 55 -13.43 5.35 1.38
N PHE A 56 -14.05 4.45 0.59
CA PHE A 56 -13.64 3.06 0.48
C PHE A 56 -12.21 2.92 -0.05
N TYR A 57 -11.86 3.63 -1.12
CA TYR A 57 -10.49 3.57 -1.68
C TYR A 57 -9.45 4.21 -0.76
N GLU A 58 -9.82 5.25 0.00
CA GLU A 58 -8.94 5.83 1.02
C GLU A 58 -8.68 4.84 2.16
N ALA A 59 -9.73 4.18 2.67
CA ALA A 59 -9.61 3.17 3.71
C ALA A 59 -8.77 1.95 3.26
N ILE A 60 -8.94 1.47 2.03
CA ILE A 60 -8.11 0.38 1.47
C ILE A 60 -6.65 0.83 1.35
N ARG A 61 -6.41 2.05 0.86
CA ARG A 61 -5.04 2.56 0.73
C ARG A 61 -4.32 2.63 2.08
N ASP A 62 -5.02 2.99 3.15
CA ASP A 62 -4.45 3.01 4.50
C ASP A 62 -4.11 1.61 5.01
N THR A 63 -4.86 0.58 4.60
CA THR A 63 -4.49 -0.82 4.87
C THR A 63 -3.27 -1.28 4.05
N GLU A 64 -3.13 -0.85 2.80
CA GLU A 64 -2.01 -1.20 1.93
C GLU A 64 -0.70 -0.44 2.25
N ASN A 65 -0.81 0.81 2.74
CA ASN A 65 0.32 1.68 3.09
C ASN A 65 1.21 1.08 4.20
N TRP A 66 0.80 0.02 4.88
CA TRP A 66 1.70 -0.69 5.81
C TRP A 66 2.84 -1.44 5.08
N TYR A 67 2.62 -1.84 3.82
CA TYR A 67 3.60 -2.59 3.02
C TYR A 67 4.39 -1.70 2.03
N GLN A 68 3.79 -0.59 1.59
CA GLN A 68 4.42 0.32 0.65
C GLN A 68 5.35 1.28 1.38
N PHE A 69 6.65 0.99 1.41
CA PHE A 69 7.78 1.89 1.12
C PHE A 69 9.11 1.27 1.58
N HIS A 70 9.34 -0.02 1.30
CA HIS A 70 10.70 -0.56 1.33
C HIS A 70 11.46 -0.03 0.11
N ARG A 71 11.92 1.22 0.16
CA ARG A 71 12.91 1.72 -0.80
C ARG A 71 14.16 0.87 -0.65
N THR A 72 14.35 -0.10 -1.52
CA THR A 72 15.60 -0.85 -1.60
C THR A 72 16.68 0.09 -2.13
N SER A 73 17.44 0.69 -1.20
CA SER A 73 18.59 1.52 -1.54
C SER A 73 19.71 0.61 -2.05
N ILE A 74 20.01 0.68 -3.34
CA ILE A 74 21.15 -0.04 -3.92
C ILE A 74 22.43 0.72 -3.57
N GLU A 75 23.11 0.31 -2.50
CA GLU A 75 24.40 0.87 -2.09
C GLU A 75 25.54 0.25 -2.89
N THR A 76 26.26 1.07 -3.66
CA THR A 76 27.48 0.65 -4.36
C THR A 76 28.72 1.30 -3.73
N THR A 77 29.69 0.49 -3.32
CA THR A 77 30.86 0.93 -2.52
C THR A 77 31.76 1.93 -3.25
N ARG A 78 32.07 1.70 -4.53
CA ARG A 78 33.00 2.55 -5.29
C ARG A 78 32.46 3.95 -5.62
N LYS A 79 31.18 4.05 -6.01
CA LYS A 79 30.55 5.33 -6.40
C LYS A 79 30.42 6.28 -5.21
N PHE A 80 30.12 5.74 -4.03
CA PHE A 80 30.05 6.51 -2.78
C PHE A 80 31.42 7.07 -2.38
N ALA A 81 32.47 6.24 -2.42
CA ALA A 81 33.83 6.66 -2.10
C ALA A 81 34.35 7.77 -3.03
N TYR A 82 34.08 7.67 -4.33
CA TYR A 82 34.45 8.72 -5.29
C TYR A 82 33.75 10.05 -4.99
N ARG A 83 32.44 10.04 -4.72
CA ARG A 83 31.69 11.25 -4.34
C ARG A 83 32.25 11.90 -3.08
N LYS A 84 32.57 11.10 -2.05
CA LYS A 84 33.18 11.59 -0.80
C LYS A 84 34.54 12.24 -1.04
N LYS A 85 35.38 11.66 -1.92
CA LYS A 85 36.67 12.24 -2.32
C LYS A 85 36.50 13.57 -3.06
N GLN A 86 35.55 13.66 -3.98
CA GLN A 86 35.27 14.89 -4.73
C GLN A 86 34.72 16.00 -3.83
N GLN A 87 33.81 15.69 -2.90
CA GLN A 87 33.33 16.66 -1.91
C GLN A 87 34.46 17.20 -1.03
N LYS A 88 35.37 16.32 -0.58
CA LYS A 88 36.55 16.75 0.19
C LYS A 88 37.44 17.69 -0.61
N LYS A 89 37.71 17.37 -1.88
CA LYS A 89 38.51 18.22 -2.78
C LYS A 89 37.85 19.59 -2.97
N ALA A 90 36.57 19.61 -3.34
CA ALA A 90 35.83 20.86 -3.52
C ALA A 90 35.79 21.73 -2.25
N ARG A 91 35.74 21.12 -1.06
CA ARG A 91 35.80 21.88 0.21
C ARG A 91 37.17 22.52 0.43
N ILE A 92 38.26 21.81 0.15
CA ILE A 92 39.62 22.35 0.25
C ILE A 92 39.80 23.50 -0.75
N ASP A 93 39.35 23.31 -1.99
CA ASP A 93 39.47 24.31 -3.06
C ASP A 93 38.67 25.59 -2.76
N ARG A 94 37.59 25.52 -1.97
CA ARG A 94 36.80 26.70 -1.53
C ARG A 94 37.45 27.50 -0.40
N HIS A 95 38.34 26.89 0.38
CA HIS A 95 38.98 27.51 1.54
C HIS A 95 40.47 27.81 1.30
N LYS A 96 40.92 27.69 0.04
CA LYS A 96 42.20 28.17 -0.48
C LYS A 96 41.97 29.44 -1.27
#